data_AF-A0A658NYZ1-F1
#
_entry.id   AF-A0A658NYZ1-F1
#
_cell.length_a   1.000
_cell.length_b   1.000
_cell.length_c   1.000
_cell.angle_alpha   90.00
_cell.angle_beta   90.00
_cell.angle_gamma   90.00
#
_symmetry.space_group_name_H-M   'P 1'
#
loop_
_entity.id
_entity.type
_entity.pdbx_description
1 polymer ?
#
loop_
_entity_poly.entity_id
_entity_poly.type
_entity_poly.pdbx_seq_one_letter_code
_entity_poly.pdbx_strand_id
1 'polypeptide(L)'
;VDEDICAMGSGPFKVEVDLMQPLDPEKKPAVHATPLNHVGLWIDDLPAAVDWLGANGVRCAPGGIRKGAAGFDITFLHPKGNDEFPIGG
;
A
#
# COMPACT_ATOMS: atom_id res chain seq x y z
N VAL A 1 8.78 6.74 -9.93
CA VAL A 1 7.44 7.36 -10.01
C VAL A 1 7.55 8.75 -9.45
N ASP A 2 6.77 9.67 -9.99
CA ASP A 2 6.56 11.00 -9.43
C ASP A 2 5.19 10.99 -8.76
N GLU A 3 5.12 11.47 -7.52
CA GLU A 3 3.97 11.28 -6.62
C GLU A 3 3.60 12.60 -5.94
N ASP A 4 2.31 12.92 -5.98
CA ASP A 4 1.71 14.05 -5.25
C ASP A 4 0.48 13.56 -4.47
N ILE A 5 0.15 14.23 -3.36
CA ILE A 5 -0.90 13.79 -2.43
C ILE A 5 -2.00 14.84 -2.35
N CYS A 6 -3.20 14.47 -2.81
CA CYS A 6 -4.39 15.31 -2.69
C CYS A 6 -5.26 14.84 -1.52
N ALA A 7 -5.73 15.75 -0.67
CA ALA A 7 -6.69 15.44 0.38
C ALA A 7 -8.13 15.72 -0.10
N MET A 8 -9.03 14.77 0.12
CA MET A 8 -10.46 14.90 -0.17
C MET A 8 -11.31 14.56 1.05
N GLY A 9 -12.51 15.15 1.15
CA GLY A 9 -13.41 14.93 2.29
C GLY A 9 -13.04 15.75 3.54
N SER A 10 -13.67 15.43 4.67
CA SER A 10 -13.46 16.13 5.94
C SER A 10 -13.77 15.24 7.15
N GLY A 11 -13.16 15.57 8.29
CA GLY A 11 -13.34 14.82 9.53
C GLY A 11 -13.01 13.32 9.37
N PRO A 12 -13.85 12.41 9.89
CA PRO A 12 -13.67 10.96 9.74
C PRO A 12 -13.70 10.44 8.28
N PHE A 13 -14.19 11.24 7.33
CA PHE A 13 -14.26 10.87 5.92
C PHE A 13 -13.13 11.46 5.08
N LYS A 14 -12.12 12.05 5.73
CA LYS A 14 -10.93 12.55 5.02
C LYS A 14 -10.16 11.37 4.45
N VAL A 15 -9.85 11.43 3.16
CA VAL A 15 -9.01 10.47 2.45
C VAL A 15 -7.85 11.20 1.76
N GLU A 16 -6.74 10.50 1.63
CA GLU A 16 -5.57 10.95 0.86
C GLU A 16 -5.54 10.17 -0.45
N VAL A 17 -5.32 10.89 -1.55
CA VAL A 17 -5.28 10.35 -2.91
C VAL A 17 -3.89 10.60 -3.47
N ASP A 18 -3.13 9.51 -3.60
CA ASP A 18 -1.80 9.52 -4.21
C ASP A 18 -1.95 9.54 -5.74
N LEU A 19 -1.60 10.66 -6.34
CA LEU A 19 -1.52 10.82 -7.79
C LEU A 19 -0.13 10.40 -8.24
N MET A 20 -0.08 9.26 -8.94
CA MET A 20 1.19 8.68 -9.42
C MET A 20 1.31 8.81 -10.94
N GLN A 21 2.47 9.26 -11.41
CA GLN A 21 2.84 9.18 -12.81
C GLN A 21 4.22 8.50 -12.99
N PRO A 22 4.44 7.76 -14.09
CA PRO A 22 5.74 7.22 -14.40
C PRO A 22 6.71 8.36 -14.74
N LEU A 23 7.96 8.27 -14.25
CA LEU A 23 9.04 9.15 -14.73
C LEU A 23 9.45 8.79 -16.18
N ASP A 24 9.29 7.52 -16.53
CA ASP A 24 9.56 6.95 -17.85
C ASP A 24 8.42 5.99 -18.18
N PRO A 25 7.57 6.29 -19.18
CA PRO A 25 6.41 5.47 -19.54
C PRO A 25 6.76 4.02 -19.90
N GLU A 26 7.97 3.75 -20.38
CA GLU A 26 8.40 2.41 -20.82
C GLU A 26 8.97 1.55 -19.68
N LYS A 27 9.10 2.10 -18.47
CA LYS A 27 9.68 1.42 -17.31
C LYS A 27 8.64 1.01 -16.28
N LYS A 28 8.96 -0.05 -15.53
CA LYS A 28 8.16 -0.49 -14.37
C LYS A 28 8.48 0.36 -13.14
N PRO A 29 7.50 0.59 -12.24
CA PRO A 29 6.10 0.15 -12.34
C PRO A 29 5.27 1.00 -13.31
N ALA A 30 4.46 0.33 -14.15
CA ALA A 30 3.58 0.97 -15.13
C ALA A 30 2.30 1.52 -14.47
N VAL A 31 2.47 2.45 -13.52
CA VAL A 31 1.37 3.00 -12.70
C VAL A 31 0.27 3.69 -13.52
N HIS A 32 0.60 4.11 -14.73
CA HIS A 32 -0.32 4.74 -15.69
C HIS A 32 -1.27 3.74 -16.37
N ALA A 33 -1.00 2.43 -16.31
CA ALA A 33 -1.78 1.42 -17.03
C ALA A 33 -3.10 1.06 -16.31
N THR A 34 -3.20 1.29 -15.00
CA THR A 34 -4.39 0.94 -14.21
C THR A 34 -4.98 2.21 -13.58
N PRO A 35 -6.29 2.49 -13.77
CA PRO A 35 -6.92 3.69 -13.21
C PRO A 35 -6.84 3.80 -11.68
N LEU A 36 -6.79 2.66 -10.97
CA LEU A 36 -6.58 2.58 -9.52
C LEU A 36 -5.53 1.51 -9.23
N ASN A 37 -4.45 1.91 -8.56
CA ASN A 37 -3.30 1.04 -8.32
C ASN A 37 -3.46 0.19 -7.04
N HIS A 38 -3.79 0.84 -5.93
CA HIS A 38 -4.08 0.19 -4.64
C HIS A 38 -4.92 1.11 -3.75
N VAL A 39 -5.41 0.57 -2.63
CA VAL A 39 -6.01 1.32 -1.53
C VAL A 39 -5.15 1.20 -0.29
N GLY A 40 -4.96 2.31 0.43
CA GLY A 40 -4.30 2.34 1.72
C GLY A 40 -5.34 2.36 2.85
N LEU A 41 -5.07 1.63 3.93
CA LEU A 41 -5.85 1.71 5.16
C LEU A 41 -4.95 2.22 6.28
N TRP A 42 -5.44 3.21 7.03
CA TRP A 42 -4.74 3.72 8.20
C TRP A 42 -4.82 2.70 9.33
N ILE A 43 -3.67 2.46 9.97
CA ILE A 43 -3.51 1.53 11.08
C ILE A 43 -2.78 2.27 12.19
N ASP A 44 -3.33 2.24 13.40
CA ASP A 44 -2.75 2.93 14.56
C ASP A 44 -1.43 2.31 15.01
N ASP A 45 -1.35 0.96 15.05
CA ASP A 45 -0.16 0.19 15.40
C ASP A 45 0.18 -0.78 14.26
N LEU A 46 0.95 -0.31 13.29
CA LEU A 46 1.32 -1.08 12.10
C LEU A 46 2.13 -2.34 12.44
N PRO A 47 3.18 -2.30 13.30
CA PRO A 47 3.89 -3.51 13.72
C PRO A 47 2.96 -4.59 14.31
N ALA A 48 2.11 -4.22 15.26
CA ALA A 48 1.19 -5.20 15.87
C ALA A 48 0.20 -5.77 14.85
N ALA A 49 -0.29 -4.94 13.93
CA ALA A 49 -1.18 -5.40 12.86
C ALA A 49 -0.47 -6.38 11.90
N VAL A 50 0.78 -6.11 11.52
CA VAL A 50 1.57 -7.01 10.66
C VAL A 50 1.77 -8.37 11.32
N ASP A 51 2.14 -8.39 12.60
CA ASP A 51 2.33 -9.64 13.36
C ASP A 51 1.01 -10.43 13.44
N TRP A 52 -0.10 -9.75 13.74
CA TRP A 52 -1.41 -10.39 13.80
C TRP A 52 -1.86 -10.93 12.43
N LEU A 53 -1.71 -10.14 11.36
CA LEU A 53 -2.05 -10.55 10.00
C LEU A 53 -1.24 -11.76 9.56
N GLY A 54 0.07 -11.76 9.81
CA GLY A 54 0.95 -12.89 9.53
C GLY A 54 0.55 -14.15 10.30
N ALA A 55 0.23 -14.03 11.59
CA ALA A 55 -0.28 -15.14 12.40
C ALA A 55 -1.62 -15.71 11.90
N ASN A 56 -2.40 -14.91 11.17
CA ASN A 56 -3.65 -15.32 10.52
C ASN A 56 -3.46 -15.76 9.05
N GLY A 57 -2.22 -15.95 8.59
CA GLY A 57 -1.93 -16.48 7.26
C GLY A 57 -2.01 -15.44 6.13
N VAL A 58 -2.00 -14.14 6.46
CA VAL A 58 -1.94 -13.07 5.46
C VAL A 58 -0.51 -12.89 4.97
N ARG A 59 -0.35 -12.84 3.66
CA ARG A 59 0.95 -12.66 3.02
C ARG A 59 1.28 -11.18 2.86
N CYS A 60 2.21 -10.68 3.66
CA CYS A 60 2.83 -9.38 3.39
C CYS A 60 3.71 -9.45 2.14
N ALA A 61 3.70 -8.38 1.35
CA ALA A 61 4.59 -8.21 0.21
C ALA A 61 6.05 -8.03 0.68
N PRO A 62 7.03 -8.36 -0.17
CA PRO A 62 8.44 -8.13 0.15
C PRO A 62 8.73 -6.66 0.49
N GLY A 63 9.64 -6.42 1.43
CA GLY A 63 10.09 -5.09 1.83
C GLY A 63 9.66 -4.64 3.23
N GLY A 64 8.85 -5.44 3.93
CA GLY A 64 8.50 -5.22 5.33
C GLY A 64 7.82 -3.88 5.60
N ILE A 65 7.97 -3.39 6.82
CA ILE A 65 7.57 -2.03 7.21
C ILE A 65 8.67 -1.05 6.79
N ARG A 66 8.30 -0.01 6.04
CA ARG A 66 9.22 1.03 5.55
C ARG A 66 8.52 2.37 5.43
N LYS A 67 9.28 3.44 5.21
CA LYS A 67 8.71 4.76 4.94
C LYS A 67 8.05 4.83 3.56
N GLY A 68 6.80 5.29 3.53
CA GLY A 68 6.05 5.63 2.32
C GLY A 68 6.28 7.06 1.86
N ALA A 69 5.62 7.46 0.77
CA ALA A 69 5.75 8.77 0.14
C ALA A 69 5.39 9.93 1.09
N ALA A 70 4.35 9.75 1.91
CA ALA A 70 3.91 10.70 2.92
C ALA A 70 4.78 10.72 4.20
N GLY A 71 5.85 9.92 4.28
CA GLY A 71 6.73 9.83 5.46
C GLY A 71 6.21 8.96 6.61
N PHE A 72 5.05 8.33 6.45
CA PHE A 72 4.53 7.34 7.40
C PHE A 72 5.10 5.94 7.14
N ASP A 73 5.06 5.09 8.17
CA ASP A 73 5.40 3.69 8.00
C ASP A 73 4.28 2.97 7.25
N ILE A 74 4.65 2.18 6.25
CA ILE A 74 3.75 1.43 5.40
C ILE A 74 4.26 -0.01 5.24
N THR A 75 3.32 -0.91 4.99
CA THR A 75 3.61 -2.22 4.39
C THR A 75 2.53 -2.54 3.37
N PHE A 76 2.83 -3.44 2.44
CA PHE A 76 1.86 -3.88 1.45
C PHE A 76 1.48 -5.33 1.70
N LEU A 77 0.24 -5.69 1.39
CA LEU A 77 -0.16 -7.09 1.29
C LEU A 77 0.10 -7.57 -0.14
N HIS A 78 0.61 -8.77 -0.28
CA HIS A 78 0.80 -9.35 -1.60
C HIS A 78 -0.59 -9.70 -2.16
N PRO A 79 -0.91 -9.37 -3.43
CA PRO A 79 -2.25 -9.62 -4.01
C PRO A 79 -2.56 -11.12 -4.21
N LYS A 80 -1.63 -12.00 -3.84
CA LYS A 80 -1.76 -13.46 -3.94
C LYS A 80 -1.11 -14.10 -2.73
N GLY A 81 -1.80 -15.04 -2.08
CA GLY A 81 -1.20 -15.89 -1.05
C GLY A 81 -0.11 -16.83 -1.61
N ASN A 82 0.44 -17.65 -0.73
CA ASN A 82 1.32 -18.78 -1.02
C ASN A 82 1.05 -19.92 -0.01
N ASP A 83 1.82 -21.01 -0.07
CA ASP A 83 1.61 -22.19 0.78
C ASP A 83 1.75 -21.89 2.29
N GLU A 84 2.62 -20.94 2.66
CA GLU A 84 2.86 -20.55 4.06
C GLU A 84 1.84 -19.51 4.55
N PHE A 85 1.45 -18.58 3.68
CA PHE A 85 0.52 -17.49 3.94
C PHE A 85 -0.57 -17.47 2.86
N PRO A 86 -1.66 -18.24 3.05
CA PRO A 86 -2.65 -18.48 2.00
C PRO A 86 -3.52 -17.28 1.62
N ILE A 87 -3.54 -16.20 2.43
CA ILE A 87 -4.41 -15.04 2.22
C ILE A 87 -3.63 -13.90 1.54
N GLY A 88 -4.15 -13.40 0.41
CA GLY A 88 -3.66 -12.20 -0.27
C GLY A 88 -4.51 -10.96 0.03
N GLY A 89 -3.99 -9.78 -0.32
CA GLY A 89 -4.70 -8.50 -0.24
C GLY A 89 -5.61 -8.20 -1.43
#